data_AF-A0A9X0CK03-F1
#
_entry.id   AF-A0A9X0CK03-F1
#
_cell.length_a   1.000
_cell.length_b   1.000
_cell.length_c   1.000
_cell.angle_alpha   90.00
_cell.angle_beta   90.00
_cell.angle_gamma   90.00
#
_symmetry.space_group_name_H-M   'P 1'
#
loop_
_entity.id
_entity.type
_entity.pdbx_description
1 polymer ?
#
loop_
_entity_poly.entity_id
_entity_poly.type
_entity_poly.pdbx_seq_one_letter_code
_entity_poly.pdbx_strand_id
1 'polypeptide(L)'
;MTVTGATMRANLLAEIKPSVMIVEEAAEILEAQLVAAIPPSVQHLIMIGDHMQLRPVVQNTRLRRRNHLDLSMFERLVKCGLPLMQLGFQCRIERRDC
;
A
#
# COMPACT_ATOMS: atom_id res chain seq x y z
N MET A 1 11.49 4.30 5.63
CA MET A 1 11.30 5.56 4.87
C MET A 1 9.82 5.70 4.54
N THR A 2 9.26 6.91 4.49
CA THR A 2 7.86 7.06 4.04
C THR A 2 7.75 6.83 2.54
N VAL A 3 6.58 6.46 2.04
CA VAL A 3 6.38 6.19 0.59
C VAL A 3 6.63 7.44 -0.24
N THR A 4 6.24 8.61 0.26
CA THR A 4 6.59 9.91 -0.36
C THR A 4 8.10 10.06 -0.49
N GLY A 5 8.87 9.77 0.58
CA GLY A 5 10.32 9.82 0.55
C GLY A 5 10.95 8.77 -0.37
N ALA A 6 10.37 7.57 -0.45
CA ALA A 6 10.78 6.51 -1.37
C ALA A 6 10.58 6.93 -2.83
N THR A 7 9.42 7.49 -3.15
CA THR A 7 9.07 7.97 -4.49
C THR A 7 10.01 9.11 -4.92
N MET A 8 10.25 10.08 -4.03
CA MET A 8 11.19 11.19 -4.30
C MET A 8 12.64 10.71 -4.52
N ARG A 9 13.01 9.55 -3.96
CA ARG A 9 14.35 8.98 -4.04
C ARG A 9 14.37 7.66 -4.83
N ALA A 10 13.47 7.51 -5.79
CA ALA A 10 13.34 6.28 -6.58
C ALA A 10 14.67 5.87 -7.26
N ASN A 11 15.48 6.85 -7.69
CA ASN A 11 16.81 6.60 -8.26
C ASN A 11 17.74 5.88 -7.27
N LEU A 12 17.74 6.30 -6.00
CA LEU A 12 18.55 5.68 -4.96
C LEU A 12 18.08 4.25 -4.66
N LEU A 13 16.76 4.00 -4.71
CA LEU A 13 16.23 2.64 -4.57
C LEU A 13 16.62 1.76 -5.76
N ALA A 14 16.63 2.32 -6.98
CA ALA A 14 17.09 1.62 -8.18
C ALA A 14 18.59 1.31 -8.15
N GLU A 15 19.41 2.14 -7.49
CA GLU A 15 20.85 1.91 -7.29
C GLU A 15 21.12 0.85 -6.21
N ILE A 16 20.42 0.92 -5.08
CA ILE A 16 20.54 -0.07 -3.98
C ILE A 16 20.14 -1.46 -4.43
N LYS A 17 19.17 -1.56 -5.35
CA LYS A 17 18.63 -2.81 -5.88
C LYS A 17 18.16 -3.78 -4.78
N PRO A 18 17.24 -3.37 -3.88
CA PRO A 18 16.72 -4.27 -2.86
C PRO A 18 15.99 -5.46 -3.51
N SER A 19 16.19 -6.66 -2.97
CA SER A 19 15.48 -7.88 -3.39
C SER A 19 14.13 -8.02 -2.68
N VAL A 20 13.99 -7.45 -1.49
CA VAL A 20 12.77 -7.52 -0.67
C VAL A 20 12.34 -6.11 -0.29
N MET A 21 11.04 -5.83 -0.41
CA MET A 21 10.42 -4.58 0.00
C MET A 21 9.20 -4.86 0.87
N ILE A 22 9.13 -4.21 2.04
CA ILE A 22 8.01 -4.28 2.97
C ILE A 22 7.31 -2.92 2.99
N VAL A 23 5.99 -2.92 2.84
CA VAL A 23 5.15 -1.73 2.77
C VAL A 23 4.08 -1.84 3.85
N GLU A 24 4.20 -1.02 4.89
CA GLU A 24 3.16 -0.84 5.91
C GLU A 24 2.14 0.20 5.46
N GLU A 25 0.94 0.16 6.06
CA GLU A 25 -0.20 1.03 5.72
C GLU A 25 -0.59 0.95 4.22
N ALA A 26 -0.40 -0.23 3.60
CA ALA A 26 -0.51 -0.42 2.15
C ALA A 26 -1.89 -0.05 1.57
N ALA A 27 -2.94 -0.14 2.38
CA ALA A 27 -4.29 0.23 1.99
C ALA A 27 -4.49 1.75 1.83
N GLU A 28 -3.69 2.57 2.52
CA GLU A 28 -3.79 4.04 2.54
C GLU A 28 -2.86 4.73 1.53
N ILE A 29 -2.04 3.96 0.81
CA ILE A 29 -1.08 4.47 -0.17
C ILE A 29 -1.70 4.54 -1.57
N LEU A 30 -1.51 5.66 -2.27
CA LEU A 30 -1.86 5.80 -3.68
C LEU A 30 -1.04 4.82 -4.53
N GLU A 31 -1.72 4.04 -5.37
CA GLU A 31 -1.07 3.07 -6.25
C GLU A 31 0.03 3.68 -7.12
N ALA A 32 -0.22 4.86 -7.71
CA ALA A 32 0.76 5.52 -8.55
C ALA A 32 2.06 5.85 -7.79
N GLN A 33 1.97 6.20 -6.51
CA GLN A 33 3.16 6.48 -5.68
C GLN A 33 3.91 5.20 -5.37
N LEU A 34 3.19 4.13 -5.00
CA LEU A 34 3.81 2.86 -4.68
C LEU A 34 4.50 2.24 -5.91
N VAL A 35 3.84 2.23 -7.06
CA VAL A 35 4.41 1.71 -8.32
C VAL A 35 5.68 2.48 -8.71
N ALA A 36 5.68 3.80 -8.56
CA ALA A 36 6.87 4.61 -8.85
C ALA A 36 8.03 4.36 -7.87
N ALA A 37 7.74 3.87 -6.66
CA ALA A 37 8.74 3.61 -5.63
C ALA A 37 9.34 2.19 -5.69
N ILE A 38 8.70 1.24 -6.36
CA ILE A 38 9.18 -0.16 -6.44
C ILE A 38 10.24 -0.27 -7.55
N PRO A 39 11.53 -0.53 -7.22
CA PRO A 39 12.55 -0.74 -8.23
C PRO A 39 12.41 -2.14 -8.86
N PRO A 40 12.88 -2.33 -10.11
CA PRO A 40 12.76 -3.61 -10.83
C PRO A 40 13.59 -4.75 -10.20
N SER A 41 14.46 -4.46 -9.24
CA SER A 41 15.22 -5.45 -8.48
C SER A 41 14.39 -6.24 -7.46
N VAL A 42 13.21 -5.73 -7.08
CA VAL A 42 12.39 -6.35 -6.04
C VAL A 42 11.84 -7.67 -6.55
N GLN A 43 12.14 -8.74 -5.82
CA GLN A 43 11.65 -10.10 -6.06
C GLN A 43 10.51 -10.45 -5.09
N HIS A 44 10.51 -9.85 -3.90
CA HIS A 44 9.46 -10.05 -2.89
C HIS A 44 8.90 -8.71 -2.42
N LEU A 45 7.63 -8.47 -2.72
CA LEU A 45 6.87 -7.32 -2.21
C LEU A 45 5.89 -7.81 -1.14
N ILE A 46 6.08 -7.36 0.10
CA ILE A 46 5.22 -7.69 1.24
C ILE A 46 4.41 -6.43 1.55
N MET A 47 3.09 -6.53 1.45
CA MET A 47 2.18 -5.42 1.75
C MET A 47 1.36 -5.74 2.99
N ILE A 48 1.38 -4.85 3.97
CA ILE A 48 0.64 -4.94 5.22
C ILE A 48 -0.30 -3.74 5.27
N GLY A 49 -1.59 -3.98 5.40
CA GLY A 49 -2.59 -2.92 5.46
C GLY A 49 -3.99 -3.48 5.71
N ASP A 50 -4.93 -2.57 5.93
CA ASP A 50 -6.33 -2.89 6.14
C ASP A 50 -7.20 -2.18 5.09
N HIS A 51 -7.65 -2.94 4.09
CA HIS A 51 -8.48 -2.43 2.99
C HIS A 51 -9.94 -2.16 3.40
N MET A 52 -10.32 -2.48 4.64
CA MET A 52 -11.62 -2.17 5.21
C MET A 52 -11.62 -0.85 5.99
N GLN A 53 -10.44 -0.22 6.17
CA GLN A 53 -10.28 1.07 6.84
C GLN A 53 -10.19 2.23 5.83
N LEU A 54 -9.35 3.23 6.12
CA LEU A 54 -9.20 4.42 5.29
C LEU A 54 -8.57 4.07 3.94
N ARG A 55 -8.99 4.84 2.92
CA ARG A 55 -8.43 4.81 1.58
C ARG A 55 -7.48 6.00 1.37
N PRO A 56 -6.59 5.92 0.36
CA PRO A 56 -5.73 7.02 -0.02
C PRO A 56 -6.53 8.30 -0.32
N VAL A 57 -6.04 9.44 0.16
CA VAL A 57 -6.71 10.73 -0.03
C VAL A 57 -6.44 11.28 -1.43
N VAL A 58 -7.51 11.48 -2.20
CA VAL A 58 -7.48 12.16 -3.51
C VAL A 58 -8.27 13.46 -3.42
N GLN A 59 -7.57 14.60 -3.48
CA GLN A 59 -8.18 15.93 -3.34
C GLN A 59 -9.25 16.21 -4.41
N ASN A 60 -8.99 15.80 -5.65
CA ASN A 60 -9.94 16.00 -6.74
C ASN A 60 -11.04 14.93 -6.70
N THR A 61 -12.21 15.31 -6.20
CA THR A 61 -13.36 14.40 -6.07
C THR A 61 -13.85 13.85 -7.42
N ARG A 62 -13.72 14.60 -8.52
CA ARG A 62 -14.14 14.13 -9.86
C ARG A 62 -13.24 13.00 -10.33
N LEU A 63 -11.92 13.17 -10.21
CA LEU A 63 -10.94 12.14 -10.58
C LEU A 63 -11.07 10.92 -9.69
N ARG A 64 -11.27 11.13 -8.38
CA ARG A 64 -11.52 10.06 -7.41
C ARG A 64 -12.68 9.16 -7.86
N ARG A 65 -13.86 9.73 -8.12
CA ARG A 65 -15.06 8.95 -8.46
C ARG A 65 -15.03 8.35 -9.86
N ARG A 66 -14.50 9.07 -10.86
CA ARG A 66 -14.52 8.62 -12.26
C ARG A 66 -13.47 7.56 -12.55
N ASN A 67 -12.30 7.69 -11.93
CA ASN A 67 -11.13 6.86 -12.23
C ASN A 67 -10.73 5.93 -11.07
N HIS A 68 -11.41 5.99 -9.93
CA HIS A 68 -11.11 5.19 -8.74
C HIS A 68 -9.65 5.38 -8.28
N LEU A 69 -9.16 6.62 -8.30
CA LEU A 69 -7.78 6.94 -7.91
C LEU A 69 -7.52 6.78 -6.41
N ASP A 70 -8.59 6.70 -5.60
CA ASP A 70 -8.53 6.36 -4.17
C ASP A 70 -8.55 4.84 -3.93
N LEU A 71 -8.34 4.02 -4.96
CA LEU A 71 -8.18 2.58 -4.78
C LEU A 71 -6.69 2.25 -4.74
N SER A 72 -6.23 1.76 -3.58
CA SER A 72 -4.83 1.38 -3.39
C SER A 72 -4.48 0.11 -4.16
N MET A 73 -3.19 -0.07 -4.44
CA MET A 73 -2.68 -1.30 -5.06
C MET A 73 -3.04 -2.54 -4.23
N PHE A 74 -2.98 -2.40 -2.90
CA PHE A 74 -3.35 -3.44 -1.95
C PHE A 74 -4.81 -3.85 -2.10
N GLU A 75 -5.75 -2.90 -2.04
CA GLU A 75 -7.18 -3.19 -2.22
C GLU A 75 -7.47 -3.78 -3.60
N ARG A 76 -6.79 -3.29 -4.65
CA ARG A 76 -6.94 -3.81 -6.01
C ARG A 76 -6.57 -5.29 -6.10
N LEU A 77 -5.43 -5.66 -5.54
CA LEU A 77 -4.93 -7.04 -5.58
C LEU A 77 -5.84 -7.99 -4.80
N VAL A 78 -6.36 -7.56 -3.65
CA VAL A 78 -7.36 -8.31 -2.90
C VAL A 78 -8.62 -8.55 -3.74
N LYS A 79 -9.13 -7.51 -4.41
CA LYS A 79 -10.29 -7.62 -5.32
C LYS A 79 -10.04 -8.52 -6.53
N CYS A 80 -8.81 -8.60 -7.00
CA CYS A 80 -8.40 -9.52 -8.06
C CYS A 80 -8.26 -10.98 -7.58
N GLY A 81 -8.50 -11.26 -6.30
CA GLY A 81 -8.43 -12.62 -5.74
C GLY A 81 -7.02 -13.06 -5.35
N LEU A 82 -6.08 -12.13 -5.17
CA LEU A 82 -4.76 -12.46 -4.62
C LEU A 82 -4.94 -13.03 -3.19
N PRO A 83 -4.28 -14.15 -2.83
CA PRO A 83 -4.35 -14.68 -1.47
C PRO A 83 -3.91 -13.63 -0.44
N LEU A 84 -4.76 -13.43 0.56
CA LEU A 84 -4.50 -12.54 1.69
C LEU A 84 -4.41 -13.35 2.98
N MET A 85 -3.42 -13.06 3.81
CA MET A 85 -3.35 -13.55 5.18
C MET A 85 -3.95 -12.50 6.12
N GLN A 86 -5.08 -12.81 6.76
CA GLN A 86 -5.69 -11.95 7.77
C GLN A 86 -5.17 -12.30 9.16
N LEU A 87 -4.78 -11.29 9.94
CA LEU A 87 -4.41 -11.47 11.35
C LEU A 87 -5.67 -11.72 12.19
N GLY A 88 -5.66 -12.77 13.02
CA GLY A 88 -6.81 -13.19 13.82
C GLY A 88 -6.87 -12.62 15.24
N PHE A 89 -5.85 -11.88 15.67
CA PHE A 89 -5.74 -11.35 17.03
C PHE A 89 -5.40 -9.87 17.02
N GLN A 90 -6.08 -9.10 17.87
CA GLN A 90 -5.77 -7.70 18.14
C GLN A 90 -5.31 -7.55 19.60
N CYS A 91 -4.31 -6.69 19.82
CA CYS A 91 -3.62 -6.59 21.11
C CYS A 91 -3.78 -5.22 21.79
N ARG A 92 -4.64 -4.33 21.28
CA ARG A 92 -4.74 -2.94 21.75
C ARG A 92 -6.03 -2.67 22.53
N ILE A 93 -7.14 -3.17 22.02
CA ILE A 93 -8.49 -2.86 22.51
C ILE A 93 -8.93 -4.00 23.44
N GLU A 94 -9.70 -3.69 24.47
CA GLU A 94 -10.29 -4.74 25.31
C GLU A 94 -11.32 -5.53 24.51
N ARG A 95 -11.46 -6.83 24.80
CA ARG A 95 -12.30 -7.73 24.01
C ARG A 95 -13.78 -7.31 23.93
N ARG A 96 -14.24 -6.47 24.84
CA ARG A 96 -15.61 -5.92 24.89
C ARG A 96 -15.83 -4.75 23.92
N ASP A 97 -14.75 -4.10 23.50
CA ASP A 97 -14.77 -2.91 22.64
C ASP A 97 -14.33 -3.24 21.20
N CYS A 98 -14.15 -4.54 20.90
CA CYS A 98 -13.82 -5.08 19.57
C CYS A 98 -15.04 -5.62 18.83
#